data_AF-A0A4Q2YQK9-F1
#
_entry.id   AF-A0A4Q2YQK9-F1
#
_cell.length_a   1.000
_cell.length_b   1.000
_cell.length_c   1.000
_cell.angle_alpha   90.00
_cell.angle_beta   90.00
_cell.angle_gamma   90.00
#
_symmetry.space_group_name_H-M   'P 1'
#
loop_
_entity.id
_entity.type
_entity.pdbx_description
1 polymer ?
#
loop_
_entity_poly.entity_id
_entity_poly.type
_entity_poly.pdbx_seq_one_letter_code
_entity_poly.pdbx_strand_id
1 'polypeptide(L)'
;YFLVSAHREENVDSRDRLAEFADALNAIVRRYGEPVLVSTHPRTRKRIEQFGFEFDERIRLLKPFGFFDYNALQMQARAVLSDSGTISEESAILNFPALNIRDAHERPEAMEEAAVMLVGLGPDRILQGLAILDSQPRGKNRLIRIPQDYAMPNVSEKVLRIIVSYTDYVRRTVWREKS
;
A
#
# COMPACT_ATOMS: atom_id res chain seq x y z
N TYR A 1 7.35 -4.04 14.66
CA TYR A 1 8.05 -4.06 13.35
C TYR A 1 7.29 -3.18 12.38
N PHE A 2 7.97 -2.65 11.37
CA PHE A 2 7.35 -2.01 10.22
C PHE A 2 7.25 -2.99 9.06
N LEU A 3 6.19 -2.89 8.27
CA LEU A 3 6.01 -3.69 7.05
C LEU A 3 6.10 -2.77 5.85
N VAL A 4 6.90 -3.15 4.86
CA VAL A 4 7.13 -2.34 3.68
C VAL A 4 6.88 -3.17 2.43
N SER A 5 6.17 -2.59 1.47
CA SER A 5 5.96 -3.18 0.14
C SER A 5 6.24 -2.13 -0.92
N ALA A 6 7.25 -2.43 -1.74
CA ALA A 6 7.68 -1.59 -2.85
C ALA A 6 7.83 -2.46 -4.09
N HIS A 7 6.86 -2.38 -4.99
CA HIS A 7 6.77 -3.21 -6.19
C HIS A 7 6.83 -2.42 -7.49
N ARG A 8 6.63 -1.11 -7.44
CA ARG A 8 6.50 -0.27 -8.62
C ARG A 8 7.85 0.07 -9.24
N GLU A 9 7.94 -0.07 -10.57
CA GLU A 9 9.16 0.20 -11.33
C GLU A 9 9.68 1.62 -11.08
N GLU A 10 8.79 2.61 -10.99
CA GLU A 10 9.16 4.00 -10.71
C GLU A 10 9.94 4.19 -9.40
N ASN A 11 9.73 3.33 -8.41
CA ASN A 11 10.38 3.41 -7.10
C ASN A 11 11.69 2.61 -7.04
N VAL A 12 11.79 1.53 -7.81
CA VAL A 12 12.88 0.55 -7.67
C VAL A 12 13.86 0.55 -8.83
N ASP A 13 13.54 1.24 -9.93
CA ASP A 13 14.37 1.18 -11.12
C ASP A 13 15.47 2.26 -11.19
N SER A 14 15.23 3.44 -10.62
CA SER A 14 16.28 4.47 -10.53
C SER A 14 17.21 4.17 -9.35
N ARG A 15 18.52 4.30 -9.58
CA ARG A 15 19.53 4.21 -8.51
C ARG A 15 19.23 5.24 -7.41
N ASP A 16 18.85 6.46 -7.79
CA ASP A 16 18.61 7.56 -6.85
C ASP A 16 17.38 7.28 -5.98
N ARG A 17 16.29 6.78 -6.59
CA ARG A 17 15.07 6.38 -5.86
C ARG A 17 15.32 5.22 -4.91
N LEU A 18 16.13 4.25 -5.34
CA LEU A 18 16.48 3.12 -4.47
C LEU A 18 17.40 3.54 -3.32
N ALA A 19 18.26 4.56 -3.53
CA ALA A 19 19.05 5.18 -2.48
C ALA A 19 18.15 5.88 -1.46
N GLU A 20 17.20 6.71 -1.91
CA GLU A 20 16.21 7.35 -1.05
C GLU A 20 15.40 6.33 -0.25
N PHE A 21 14.96 5.25 -0.91
CA PHE A 21 14.27 4.15 -0.23
C PHE A 21 15.16 3.51 0.85
N ALA A 22 16.43 3.21 0.54
CA ALA A 22 17.35 2.66 1.53
C ALA A 22 17.59 3.60 2.70
N ASP A 23 17.79 4.89 2.44
CA ASP A 23 17.95 5.92 3.46
C ASP A 23 16.71 6.05 4.35
N ALA A 24 15.51 5.99 3.75
CA ALA A 24 14.26 5.97 4.47
C ALA A 24 14.12 4.76 5.39
N LEU A 25 14.40 3.55 4.91
CA LEU A 25 14.33 2.34 5.73
C LEU A 25 15.33 2.39 6.89
N ASN A 26 16.57 2.79 6.62
CA ASN A 26 17.60 2.96 7.65
C ASN A 26 17.20 4.06 8.66
N ALA A 27 16.58 5.15 8.21
CA ALA A 27 16.09 6.22 9.09
C ALA A 27 14.98 5.74 10.03
N ILE A 28 14.04 4.92 9.55
CA ILE A 28 13.01 4.28 10.38
C ILE A 28 13.67 3.44 11.47
N VAL A 29 14.61 2.57 11.10
CA VAL A 29 15.30 1.70 12.05
C VAL A 29 16.08 2.51 13.09
N ARG A 30 16.82 3.56 12.67
CA ARG A 30 17.52 4.46 13.60
C ARG A 30 16.58 5.15 14.57
N ARG A 31 15.39 5.58 14.10
CA ARG A 31 14.44 6.35 14.91
C ARG A 31 13.63 5.50 15.88
N TYR A 32 13.25 4.28 15.47
CA TYR A 32 12.32 3.44 16.23
C TYR A 32 12.98 2.21 16.87
N GLY A 33 14.18 1.82 16.40
CA GLY A 33 14.90 0.66 16.91
C GLY A 33 14.28 -0.70 16.58
N GLU A 34 13.23 -0.74 15.76
CA GLU A 34 12.44 -1.93 15.47
C GLU A 34 12.79 -2.58 14.12
N PRO A 35 12.48 -3.88 13.94
CA PRO A 35 12.63 -4.56 12.65
C PRO A 35 11.78 -3.94 11.54
N VAL A 36 12.33 -3.92 10.33
CA VAL A 36 11.62 -3.52 9.11
C VAL A 36 11.57 -4.72 8.16
N LEU A 37 10.37 -5.20 7.88
CA LEU A 37 10.14 -6.33 6.99
C LEU A 37 9.76 -5.77 5.62
N VAL A 38 10.59 -6.02 4.61
CA VAL A 38 10.34 -5.55 3.25
C VAL A 38 9.93 -6.72 2.37
N SER A 39 8.66 -6.74 1.96
CA SER A 39 8.18 -7.64 0.92
C SER A 39 8.67 -7.12 -0.43
N THR A 40 9.68 -7.78 -1.00
CA THR A 40 10.33 -7.33 -2.25
C THR A 40 10.09 -8.31 -3.39
N HIS A 41 9.89 -7.77 -4.59
CA HIS A 41 9.93 -8.58 -5.80
C HIS A 41 11.38 -9.01 -6.10
N PRO A 42 11.64 -10.20 -6.68
CA PRO A 42 12.99 -10.64 -7.04
C PRO A 42 13.79 -9.62 -7.87
N ARG A 43 13.12 -8.81 -8.69
CA ARG A 43 13.76 -7.72 -9.46
C ARG A 43 14.35 -6.64 -8.56
N THR A 44 13.57 -6.12 -7.61
CA THR A 44 14.01 -5.09 -6.64
C THR A 44 15.20 -5.57 -5.84
N ARG A 45 15.13 -6.82 -5.35
CA ARG A 45 16.22 -7.45 -4.61
C ARG A 45 17.51 -7.51 -5.43
N LYS A 46 17.45 -7.91 -6.70
CA LYS A 46 18.61 -7.93 -7.59
C LYS A 46 19.22 -6.54 -7.78
N ARG A 47 18.39 -5.49 -7.94
CA ARG A 47 18.89 -4.11 -8.09
C ARG A 47 19.56 -3.61 -6.82
N ILE A 48 18.97 -3.90 -5.66
CA ILE A 48 19.58 -3.63 -4.35
C ILE A 48 20.98 -4.26 -4.27
N GLU A 49 21.08 -5.55 -4.59
CA GLU A 49 22.34 -6.30 -4.55
C GLU A 49 23.34 -5.76 -5.57
N GLN A 50 22.88 -5.38 -6.77
CA GLN A 50 23.71 -4.82 -7.84
C GLN A 50 24.29 -3.44 -7.50
N PHE A 51 23.52 -2.58 -6.84
CA PHE A 51 23.96 -1.22 -6.53
C PHE A 51 24.72 -1.12 -5.20
N GLY A 52 24.75 -2.19 -4.40
CA GLY A 52 25.55 -2.28 -3.18
C GLY A 52 25.03 -1.39 -2.04
N PHE A 53 23.71 -1.21 -1.95
CA PHE A 53 23.12 -0.45 -0.84
C PHE A 53 23.26 -1.21 0.49
N GLU A 54 23.71 -0.50 1.52
CA GLU A 54 23.82 -1.04 2.88
C GLU A 54 22.52 -0.82 3.66
N PHE A 55 22.03 -1.90 4.24
CA PHE A 55 20.88 -1.89 5.14
C PHE A 55 21.31 -2.25 6.56
N ASP A 56 20.68 -1.61 7.54
CA ASP A 56 20.75 -2.06 8.93
C ASP A 56 20.31 -3.54 9.03
N GLU A 57 20.96 -4.32 9.88
CA GLU A 57 20.72 -5.76 10.08
C GLU A 57 19.27 -6.11 10.46
N ARG A 58 18.52 -5.13 10.99
CA ARG A 58 17.10 -5.27 11.34
C ARG A 58 16.17 -5.15 10.13
N ILE A 59 16.69 -4.76 8.98
CA ILE A 59 15.95 -4.69 7.71
C ILE A 59 16.04 -6.05 7.02
N ARG A 60 14.89 -6.68 6.81
CA ARG A 60 14.80 -8.02 6.22
C ARG A 60 14.08 -7.95 4.88
N LEU A 61 14.82 -8.22 3.81
CA LEU A 61 14.25 -8.38 2.48
C LEU A 61 13.69 -9.79 2.34
N LEU A 62 12.37 -9.91 2.29
CA LEU A 62 11.64 -11.17 2.30
C LEU A 62 10.97 -11.39 0.94
N LYS A 63 10.71 -12.67 0.64
CA LYS A 63 9.91 -13.06 -0.53
C LYS A 63 8.46 -12.60 -0.33
N PRO A 64 7.70 -12.37 -1.41
CA PRO A 64 6.28 -12.05 -1.32
C PRO A 64 5.51 -13.10 -0.49
N PHE A 65 4.59 -12.63 0.33
CA PHE A 65 3.77 -13.45 1.21
C PHE A 65 2.46 -13.85 0.52
N GLY A 66 1.83 -14.93 1.00
CA GLY A 66 0.45 -15.24 0.63
C GLY A 66 -0.51 -14.18 1.19
N PHE A 67 -1.70 -14.07 0.60
CA PHE A 67 -2.69 -13.03 0.95
C PHE A 67 -3.02 -12.99 2.45
N PHE A 68 -3.34 -14.15 3.05
CA PHE A 68 -3.70 -14.21 4.47
C PHE A 68 -2.54 -13.83 5.40
N ASP A 69 -1.34 -14.34 5.10
CA ASP A 69 -0.14 -14.02 5.89
C ASP A 69 0.20 -12.53 5.79
N TYR A 70 0.08 -11.95 4.60
CA TYR A 70 0.37 -10.54 4.38
C TYR A 70 -0.62 -9.64 5.12
N ASN A 71 -1.92 -9.93 5.05
CA ASN A 71 -2.93 -9.19 5.82
C ASN A 71 -2.70 -9.30 7.32
N ALA A 72 -2.35 -10.49 7.82
CA ALA A 72 -2.00 -10.69 9.22
C ALA A 72 -0.80 -9.84 9.62
N LEU A 73 0.24 -9.77 8.78
CA LEU A 73 1.40 -8.90 9.00
C LEU A 73 1.00 -7.41 9.00
N GLN A 74 0.19 -6.96 8.04
CA GLN A 74 -0.27 -5.57 7.95
C GLN A 74 -1.01 -5.14 9.23
N MET A 75 -1.94 -5.97 9.71
CA MET A 75 -2.74 -5.68 10.90
C MET A 75 -1.90 -5.62 12.20
N GLN A 76 -0.78 -6.34 12.25
CA GLN A 76 0.10 -6.41 13.42
C GLN A 76 1.34 -5.49 13.33
N ALA A 77 1.63 -4.93 12.15
CA ALA A 77 2.75 -4.01 11.96
C ALA A 77 2.54 -2.68 12.69
N ARG A 78 3.59 -2.08 13.26
CA ARG A 78 3.55 -0.73 13.83
C ARG A 78 3.13 0.31 12.78
N ALA A 79 3.58 0.18 11.56
CA ALA A 79 2.98 0.86 10.43
C ALA A 79 3.31 0.10 9.16
N VAL A 80 2.46 0.24 8.16
CA VAL A 80 2.69 -0.27 6.82
C VAL A 80 3.13 0.88 5.92
N LEU A 81 4.20 0.72 5.16
CA LEU A 81 4.58 1.65 4.10
C LEU A 81 4.41 0.92 2.77
N SER A 82 3.57 1.41 1.88
CA SER A 82 3.32 0.68 0.62
C SER A 82 3.10 1.58 -0.58
N ASP A 83 3.59 1.13 -1.73
CA ASP A 83 3.26 1.67 -3.05
C ASP A 83 2.15 0.90 -3.77
N SER A 84 1.50 -0.05 -3.07
CA SER A 84 0.34 -0.76 -3.60
C SER A 84 -0.81 0.22 -3.88
N GLY A 85 -1.51 0.04 -5.00
CA GLY A 85 -2.74 0.78 -5.29
C GLY A 85 -3.87 0.49 -4.29
N THR A 86 -3.80 -0.67 -3.62
CA THR A 86 -4.82 -1.13 -2.66
C THR A 86 -4.54 -0.70 -1.22
N ILE A 87 -3.37 -0.11 -0.90
CA ILE A 87 -3.01 0.18 0.49
C ILE A 87 -4.04 1.08 1.19
N SER A 88 -4.60 2.03 0.46
CA SER A 88 -5.64 2.92 0.95
C SER A 88 -6.92 2.18 1.35
N GLU A 89 -7.34 1.22 0.52
CA GLU A 89 -8.51 0.38 0.77
C GLU A 89 -8.25 -0.58 1.94
N GLU A 90 -7.11 -1.28 1.92
CA GLU A 90 -6.70 -2.25 2.94
C GLU A 90 -6.60 -1.60 4.31
N SER A 91 -5.89 -0.49 4.42
CA SER A 91 -5.71 0.25 5.67
C SER A 91 -7.03 0.80 6.20
N ALA A 92 -7.88 1.36 5.32
CA ALA A 92 -9.18 1.88 5.70
C ALA A 92 -10.11 0.78 6.26
N ILE A 93 -10.21 -0.34 5.55
CA ILE A 93 -11.09 -1.47 5.86
C ILE A 93 -10.62 -2.21 7.12
N LEU A 94 -9.33 -2.51 7.22
CA LEU A 94 -8.77 -3.33 8.30
C LEU A 94 -8.28 -2.50 9.51
N ASN A 95 -8.33 -1.17 9.41
CA ASN A 95 -7.97 -0.22 10.46
C ASN A 95 -6.56 -0.44 11.03
N PHE A 96 -5.57 -0.52 10.14
CA PHE A 96 -4.15 -0.50 10.51
C PHE A 96 -3.47 0.80 10.03
N PRO A 97 -2.46 1.33 10.74
CA PRO A 97 -1.77 2.55 10.34
C PRO A 97 -0.90 2.33 9.11
N ALA A 98 -1.03 3.21 8.12
CA ALA A 98 -0.28 3.10 6.88
C ALA A 98 0.11 4.44 6.25
N LEU A 99 1.22 4.41 5.52
CA LEU A 99 1.71 5.49 4.67
C LEU A 99 1.76 5.00 3.23
N ASN A 100 1.35 5.88 2.32
CA ASN A 100 1.50 5.69 0.89
C ASN A 100 2.79 6.33 0.42
N ILE A 101 3.75 5.51 -0.03
CA ILE A 101 5.10 5.97 -0.41
C ILE A 101 5.21 6.33 -1.91
N ARG A 102 4.08 6.59 -2.57
CA ARG A 102 4.03 7.09 -3.95
C ARG A 102 4.12 8.62 -3.99
N ASP A 103 4.42 9.15 -5.17
CA ASP A 103 4.35 10.59 -5.44
C ASP A 103 2.95 11.04 -5.87
N ALA A 104 2.13 10.13 -6.37
CA ALA A 104 0.76 10.38 -6.83
C ALA A 104 -0.14 9.17 -6.60
N HIS A 105 -1.44 9.42 -6.43
CA HIS A 105 -2.46 8.39 -6.18
C HIS A 105 -3.74 8.63 -6.99
N GLU A 106 -4.51 7.57 -7.18
CA GLU A 106 -5.76 7.50 -7.96
C GLU A 106 -7.03 7.37 -7.11
N ARG A 107 -6.89 7.51 -5.78
CA ARG A 107 -7.93 7.26 -4.77
C ARG A 107 -8.28 8.54 -3.99
N PRO A 108 -8.99 9.53 -4.58
CA PRO A 108 -9.37 10.76 -3.89
C PRO A 108 -10.19 10.50 -2.61
N GLU A 109 -11.10 9.53 -2.64
CA GLU A 109 -11.97 9.13 -1.53
C GLU A 109 -11.17 8.66 -0.29
N ALA A 110 -9.97 8.11 -0.49
CA ALA A 110 -9.08 7.76 0.61
C ALA A 110 -8.45 8.99 1.27
N MET A 111 -8.20 10.06 0.51
CA MET A 111 -7.61 11.30 1.03
C MET A 111 -8.64 12.20 1.69
N GLU A 112 -9.89 12.15 1.23
CA GLU A 112 -11.02 12.83 1.88
C GLU A 112 -11.18 12.39 3.34
N GLU A 113 -11.02 11.09 3.59
CA GLU A 113 -11.01 10.54 4.95
C GLU A 113 -9.61 10.50 5.58
N ALA A 114 -8.55 10.82 4.83
CA ALA A 114 -7.16 10.68 5.26
C ALA A 114 -6.83 9.26 5.78
N ALA A 115 -7.34 8.22 5.11
CA ALA A 115 -7.12 6.82 5.45
C ALA A 115 -5.62 6.45 5.46
N VAL A 116 -4.84 7.06 4.56
CA VAL A 116 -3.39 6.99 4.51
C VAL A 116 -2.83 8.38 4.17
N MET A 117 -1.57 8.62 4.49
CA MET A 117 -0.86 9.83 4.07
C MET A 117 0.05 9.54 2.87
N LEU A 118 -0.04 10.37 1.83
CA LEU A 118 0.89 10.35 0.70
C LEU A 118 2.19 11.05 1.11
N VAL A 119 3.27 10.28 1.24
CA VAL A 119 4.54 10.77 1.82
C VAL A 119 5.73 10.68 0.87
N GLY A 120 5.60 10.00 -0.27
CA GLY A 120 6.72 9.69 -1.15
C GLY A 120 7.79 8.84 -0.47
N LEU A 121 9.02 8.87 -0.99
CA LEU A 121 10.16 8.09 -0.49
C LEU A 121 11.10 8.88 0.44
N GLY A 122 10.86 10.18 0.63
CA GLY A 122 11.74 11.04 1.43
C GLY A 122 11.72 10.67 2.92
N PRO A 123 12.89 10.49 3.58
CA PRO A 123 12.96 10.06 4.98
C PRO A 123 12.25 11.03 5.93
N ASP A 124 12.39 12.33 5.74
CA ASP A 124 11.79 13.34 6.62
C ASP A 124 10.26 13.24 6.65
N ARG A 125 9.63 13.12 5.48
CA ARG A 125 8.18 13.05 5.37
C ARG A 125 7.65 11.71 5.89
N ILE A 126 8.35 10.61 5.63
CA ILE A 126 8.05 9.30 6.19
C ILE A 126 8.09 9.36 7.72
N LEU A 127 9.16 9.89 8.32
CA LEU A 127 9.29 9.97 9.77
C LEU A 127 8.21 10.85 10.41
N GLN A 128 7.85 11.97 9.77
CA GLN A 128 6.73 12.82 10.21
C GLN A 128 5.40 12.06 10.16
N GLY A 129 5.11 11.35 9.07
CA GLY A 129 3.91 10.53 8.93
C GLY A 129 3.85 9.45 10.00
N LEU A 130 4.95 8.74 10.24
CA LEU A 130 5.03 7.72 11.28
C LEU A 130 4.80 8.29 12.68
N ALA A 131 5.31 9.48 12.97
CA ALA A 131 5.08 10.15 14.26
C ALA A 131 3.59 10.49 14.49
N ILE A 132 2.84 10.83 13.43
CA ILE A 132 1.39 11.02 13.52
C ILE A 132 0.70 9.67 13.82
N LEU A 133 1.11 8.62 13.10
CA LEU A 133 0.55 7.27 13.23
C LEU A 133 0.83 6.60 14.59
N ASP A 134 1.83 7.06 15.36
CA ASP A 134 2.15 6.52 16.69
C ASP A 134 0.96 6.55 17.66
N SER A 135 0.06 7.51 17.49
CA SER A 135 -1.14 7.68 18.31
C SER A 135 -2.41 7.10 17.69
N GLN A 136 -2.34 6.54 16.48
CA GLN A 136 -3.53 6.05 15.77
C GLN A 136 -4.06 4.76 16.41
N PRO A 137 -5.35 4.71 16.82
CA PRO A 137 -5.95 3.50 17.36
C PRO A 137 -6.15 2.43 16.29
N ARG A 138 -6.29 1.17 16.73
CA ARG A 138 -6.34 -0.03 15.87
C ARG A 138 -7.50 -0.94 16.23
N GLY A 139 -7.77 -1.89 15.35
CA GLY A 139 -8.79 -2.91 15.56
C GLY A 139 -10.18 -2.28 15.61
N LYS A 140 -10.92 -2.52 16.71
CA LYS A 140 -12.30 -2.00 16.85
C LYS A 140 -12.37 -0.50 17.09
N ASN A 141 -11.33 0.11 17.63
CA ASN A 141 -11.28 1.55 17.90
C ASN A 141 -10.75 2.27 16.67
N ARG A 142 -11.58 3.11 16.04
CA ARG A 142 -11.24 3.83 14.81
C ARG A 142 -11.24 5.34 15.07
N LEU A 143 -10.20 6.01 14.60
CA LEU A 143 -10.09 7.48 14.59
C LEU A 143 -10.67 8.06 13.29
N ILE A 144 -10.28 7.45 12.17
CA ILE A 144 -10.63 7.84 10.80
C ILE A 144 -11.83 7.01 10.33
N ARG A 145 -12.73 7.53 9.48
CA ARG A 145 -13.87 6.75 8.96
C ARG A 145 -13.43 5.80 7.83
N ILE A 146 -14.30 4.88 7.42
CA ILE A 146 -14.08 4.11 6.19
C ILE A 146 -14.72 4.93 5.08
N PRO A 147 -14.02 5.22 3.96
CA PRO A 147 -14.66 5.79 2.79
C PRO A 147 -15.90 4.97 2.43
N GLN A 148 -17.05 5.64 2.26
CA GLN A 148 -18.34 4.96 2.11
C GLN A 148 -18.36 4.01 0.92
N ASP A 149 -17.66 4.37 -0.16
CA ASP A 149 -17.54 3.58 -1.38
C ASP A 149 -16.77 2.27 -1.18
N TYR A 150 -15.92 2.18 -0.15
CA TYR A 150 -15.22 0.94 0.22
C TYR A 150 -16.10 0.00 1.05
N ALA A 151 -17.10 0.54 1.74
CA ALA A 151 -18.00 -0.21 2.61
C ALA A 151 -19.24 -0.73 1.87
N MET A 152 -19.08 -1.15 0.60
CA MET A 152 -20.19 -1.61 -0.22
C MET A 152 -20.45 -3.11 -0.04
N PRO A 153 -21.58 -3.55 0.53
CA PRO A 153 -21.94 -4.96 0.50
C PRO A 153 -22.21 -5.40 -0.94
N ASN A 154 -22.21 -6.72 -1.19
CA ASN A 154 -22.78 -7.37 -2.38
C ASN A 154 -22.29 -6.92 -3.78
N VAL A 155 -21.05 -6.44 -3.90
CA VAL A 155 -20.47 -6.02 -5.20
C VAL A 155 -20.58 -7.12 -6.28
N SER A 156 -20.35 -8.39 -5.94
CA SER A 156 -20.46 -9.51 -6.89
C SER A 156 -21.86 -9.65 -7.50
N GLU A 157 -22.90 -9.52 -6.68
CA GLU A 157 -24.30 -9.58 -7.11
C GLU A 157 -24.66 -8.41 -8.05
N LYS A 158 -24.17 -7.22 -7.74
CA LYS A 158 -24.37 -6.03 -8.59
C LYS A 158 -23.72 -6.23 -9.96
N VAL A 159 -22.48 -6.70 -9.99
CA VAL A 159 -21.74 -6.95 -11.24
C VAL A 159 -22.47 -7.98 -12.10
N LEU A 160 -22.94 -9.09 -11.52
CA LEU A 160 -23.73 -10.08 -12.25
C LEU A 160 -24.98 -9.48 -12.88
N ARG A 161 -25.75 -8.70 -12.11
CA ARG A 161 -26.97 -8.04 -12.60
C ARG A 161 -26.67 -7.04 -13.71
N ILE A 162 -25.59 -6.26 -13.61
CA ILE A 162 -25.16 -5.31 -14.64
C ILE A 162 -24.82 -6.07 -15.94
N ILE A 163 -23.99 -7.11 -15.86
CA ILE A 163 -23.60 -7.91 -17.03
C ILE A 163 -24.84 -8.45 -17.74
N VAL A 164 -25.74 -9.11 -17.00
CA VAL A 164 -26.98 -9.67 -17.55
C VAL A 164 -27.85 -8.58 -18.19
N SER A 165 -28.00 -7.42 -17.53
CA SER A 165 -28.86 -6.34 -18.02
C SER A 165 -28.34 -5.66 -19.29
N TYR A 166 -27.01 -5.52 -19.42
CA TYR A 166 -26.40 -4.74 -20.51
C TYR A 166 -25.89 -5.59 -21.68
N THR A 167 -25.87 -6.93 -21.57
CA THR A 167 -25.36 -7.81 -22.64
C THR A 167 -26.03 -7.54 -23.99
N ASP A 168 -27.35 -7.68 -24.08
CA ASP A 168 -28.06 -7.50 -25.35
C ASP A 168 -28.21 -6.02 -25.75
N TYR A 169 -28.22 -5.12 -24.75
CA TYR A 169 -28.16 -3.68 -25.00
C TYR A 169 -26.90 -3.32 -25.78
N VAL A 170 -25.73 -3.75 -25.30
CA VAL A 170 -24.42 -3.48 -25.93
C VAL A 170 -24.33 -4.14 -27.32
N ARG A 171 -24.79 -5.38 -27.48
CA ARG A 171 -24.88 -6.06 -28.79
C ARG A 171 -25.64 -5.24 -29.82
N ARG A 172 -26.78 -4.67 -29.42
CA ARG A 172 -27.60 -3.85 -30.32
C ARG A 172 -27.01 -2.46 -30.57
N THR A 173 -26.57 -1.75 -29.53
CA THR A 173 -26.23 -0.32 -29.65
C THR A 173 -24.78 -0.06 -30.05
N VAL A 174 -23.85 -0.93 -29.64
CA VAL A 174 -22.42 -0.80 -29.95
C VAL A 174 -22.07 -1.64 -31.18
N TRP A 175 -22.43 -2.93 -31.16
CA TRP A 175 -22.04 -3.88 -32.21
C TRP A 175 -23.01 -3.94 -33.40
N ARG A 176 -24.21 -3.35 -33.26
CA ARG A 176 -25.26 -3.32 -34.30
C ARG A 176 -25.66 -4.72 -34.79
N GLU A 177 -25.61 -5.70 -33.89
CA GLU A 177 -26.11 -7.04 -34.19
C GLU A 177 -27.63 -7.00 -34.37
N LYS A 178 -28.13 -7.66 -35.42
CA LYS A 178 -29.58 -7.79 -35.64
C LYS A 178 -30.15 -8.74 -34.58
N SER A 179 -31.15 -8.27 -33.84
CA SER A 179 -31.94 -9.11 -32.93
C SER A 179 -32.64 -10.24 -33.66
#